data_AF-A8Q6E6-F1
#
_entry.id   AF-A8Q6E6-F1
#
_cell.length_a   1.000
_cell.length_b   1.000
_cell.length_c   1.000
_cell.angle_alpha   90.00
_cell.angle_beta   90.00
_cell.angle_gamma   90.00
#
_symmetry.space_group_name_H-M   'P 1'
#
loop_
_entity.id
_entity.type
_entity.pdbx_description
1 polymer ?
#
loop_
_entity_poly.entity_id
_entity_poly.type
_entity_poly.pdbx_seq_one_letter_code
_entity_poly.pdbx_strand_id
1 'polypeptide(L)'
;MSLERHRTRPGTYASYIVVQNYKKNGKRIRPYETVKPIAEKLHLDIDHSCDRDDAGCAADKIHKASKNGAKRILVCWEHKRLSDIADKLGVDGLEYPSDRFDVIFQLYDGKVQRIFSEECPSLDDRYSGWVGTKDSGLVDKSSWAKGAGKGA
;
A
#
# COMPACT_ATOMS: atom_id res chain seq x y z
N MET A 1 -7.76 37.46 1.21
CA MET A 1 -7.06 36.22 1.59
C MET A 1 -7.29 35.21 0.48
N SER A 2 -6.27 34.99 -0.34
CA SER A 2 -6.35 34.09 -1.49
C SER A 2 -6.26 32.65 -0.99
N LEU A 3 -7.34 31.89 -1.11
CA LEU A 3 -7.30 30.44 -0.98
C LEU A 3 -6.46 29.92 -2.14
N GLU A 4 -5.19 29.62 -1.88
CA GLU A 4 -4.39 28.78 -2.76
C GLU A 4 -5.08 27.42 -2.86
N ARG A 5 -5.89 27.30 -3.91
CA ARG A 5 -6.31 26.01 -4.46
C ARG A 5 -5.02 25.21 -4.65
N HIS A 6 -4.75 24.29 -3.73
CA HIS A 6 -3.80 23.21 -3.93
C HIS A 6 -4.17 22.59 -5.26
N ARG A 7 -3.37 22.91 -6.28
CA ARG A 7 -3.54 22.43 -7.64
C ARG A 7 -3.12 20.96 -7.59
N THR A 8 -4.06 20.11 -7.16
CA THR A 8 -3.86 18.67 -7.08
C THR A 8 -3.56 18.19 -8.49
N ARG A 9 -2.38 17.60 -8.68
CA ARG A 9 -1.97 17.07 -9.98
C ARG A 9 -2.99 16.01 -10.40
N PRO A 10 -3.66 16.16 -11.56
CA PRO A 10 -4.52 15.12 -12.09
C PRO A 10 -3.70 13.84 -12.26
N GLY A 11 -4.10 12.74 -11.61
CA GLY A 11 -3.48 11.41 -11.80
C GLY A 11 -2.70 10.82 -10.61
N THR A 12 -2.70 11.43 -9.43
CA THR A 12 -1.85 10.95 -8.30
C THR A 12 -2.59 10.12 -7.24
N TYR A 13 -3.92 10.12 -7.24
CA TYR A 13 -4.72 9.45 -6.21
C TYR A 13 -5.04 8.01 -6.56
N ALA A 14 -5.33 7.21 -5.53
CA ALA A 14 -5.88 5.87 -5.74
C ALA A 14 -7.17 5.96 -6.57
N SER A 15 -7.38 5.00 -7.46
CA SER A 15 -8.60 4.85 -8.26
C SER A 15 -9.37 3.57 -7.92
N TYR A 16 -8.80 2.75 -7.02
CA TYR A 16 -9.41 1.54 -6.48
C TYR A 16 -8.77 1.27 -5.12
N ILE A 17 -9.59 0.88 -4.14
CA ILE A 17 -9.16 0.58 -2.78
C ILE A 17 -9.63 -0.84 -2.45
N VAL A 18 -8.70 -1.69 -2.01
CA VAL A 18 -9.00 -3.05 -1.56
C VAL A 18 -8.38 -3.28 -0.19
N VAL A 19 -9.18 -3.85 0.71
CA VAL A 19 -8.78 -4.17 2.09
C VAL A 19 -9.30 -5.54 2.49
N GLN A 20 -8.77 -6.07 3.60
CA GLN A 20 -9.26 -7.33 4.13
C GLN A 20 -10.70 -7.21 4.63
N ASN A 21 -11.46 -8.30 4.47
CA ASN A 21 -12.76 -8.40 5.10
C ASN A 21 -12.62 -8.42 6.64
N TYR A 22 -13.65 -7.91 7.30
CA TYR A 22 -13.76 -7.89 8.75
C TYR A 22 -14.99 -8.66 9.23
N LYS A 23 -14.94 -9.12 10.48
CA LYS A 23 -16.01 -9.92 11.07
C LYS A 23 -17.09 -8.99 11.63
N LYS A 24 -18.34 -9.50 11.72
CA LYS A 24 -19.48 -8.76 12.30
C LYS A 24 -19.22 -8.22 13.71
N ASN A 25 -18.34 -8.86 14.47
CA ASN A 25 -17.94 -8.42 15.81
C ASN A 25 -16.79 -7.40 15.81
N GLY A 26 -16.50 -6.75 14.68
CA GLY A 26 -15.45 -5.73 14.54
C GLY A 26 -14.03 -6.29 14.48
N LYS A 27 -13.80 -7.59 14.69
CA LYS A 27 -12.47 -8.17 14.51
C LYS A 27 -12.01 -7.94 13.07
N ARG A 28 -10.75 -7.52 12.92
CA ARG A 28 -10.09 -7.24 11.63
C ARG A 28 -10.57 -5.97 10.91
N ILE A 29 -11.32 -5.07 11.56
CA ILE A 29 -11.87 -3.85 10.94
C ILE A 29 -10.83 -2.77 10.64
N ARG A 30 -9.68 -2.78 11.33
CA ARG A 30 -8.68 -1.70 11.26
C ARG A 30 -8.28 -1.30 9.82
N PRO A 31 -7.96 -2.21 8.89
CA PRO A 31 -7.61 -1.80 7.53
C PRO A 31 -8.72 -1.03 6.79
N TYR A 32 -9.98 -1.37 7.05
CA TYR A 32 -11.11 -0.64 6.51
C TYR A 32 -11.19 0.77 7.10
N GLU A 33 -11.09 0.90 8.43
CA GLU A 33 -11.10 2.21 9.12
C GLU A 33 -9.92 3.08 8.71
N THR A 34 -8.73 2.50 8.51
CA THR A 34 -7.52 3.20 8.05
C THR A 34 -7.75 3.90 6.72
N VAL A 35 -8.37 3.23 5.74
CA VAL A 35 -8.57 3.81 4.40
C VAL A 35 -9.86 4.60 4.26
N LYS A 36 -10.76 4.55 5.25
CA LYS A 36 -12.08 5.19 5.16
C LYS A 36 -12.01 6.70 4.88
N PRO A 37 -11.19 7.51 5.59
CA PRO A 37 -11.14 8.95 5.32
C PRO A 37 -10.66 9.30 3.91
N ILE A 38 -9.70 8.53 3.37
CA ILE A 38 -9.22 8.75 2.00
C ILE A 38 -10.22 8.27 0.96
N ALA A 39 -10.94 7.17 1.21
CA ALA A 39 -12.01 6.68 0.34
C ALA A 39 -13.15 7.71 0.22
N GLU A 40 -13.60 8.26 1.34
CA GLU A 40 -14.64 9.31 1.38
C GLU A 40 -14.20 10.57 0.62
N LYS A 41 -12.96 11.02 0.83
CA LYS A 41 -12.38 12.18 0.14
C LYS A 41 -12.27 11.98 -1.37
N LEU A 42 -12.05 10.75 -1.82
CA LEU A 42 -11.91 10.40 -3.23
C LEU A 42 -13.23 9.94 -3.87
N HIS A 43 -14.32 9.84 -3.10
CA HIS A 43 -15.60 9.28 -3.53
C HIS A 43 -15.46 7.87 -4.12
N LEU A 44 -14.68 7.01 -3.45
CA LEU A 44 -14.43 5.63 -3.85
C LEU A 44 -15.08 4.65 -2.86
N ASP A 45 -15.62 3.56 -3.41
CA ASP A 45 -15.98 2.40 -2.60
C ASP A 45 -14.73 1.65 -2.13
N ILE A 46 -14.84 1.02 -0.97
CA ILE A 46 -13.80 0.16 -0.40
C ILE A 46 -14.18 -1.30 -0.68
N ASP A 47 -13.41 -1.99 -1.51
CA ASP A 47 -13.58 -3.44 -1.70
C ASP A 47 -13.00 -4.18 -0.49
N HIS A 48 -13.88 -4.74 0.34
CA HIS A 48 -13.49 -5.55 1.50
C HIS A 48 -13.97 -7.00 1.38
N SER A 49 -14.09 -7.52 0.15
CA SER A 49 -14.73 -8.82 -0.10
C SER A 49 -13.84 -10.05 0.14
N CYS A 50 -12.52 -9.89 0.14
CA CYS A 50 -11.56 -10.99 0.32
C CYS A 50 -11.28 -11.25 1.80
N ASP A 51 -11.27 -12.51 2.25
CA ASP A 51 -10.86 -12.83 3.62
C ASP A 51 -9.38 -12.48 3.84
N ARG A 52 -9.04 -12.08 5.06
CA ARG A 52 -7.67 -11.77 5.49
C ARG A 52 -6.63 -12.80 5.01
N ASP A 53 -6.98 -14.09 5.12
CA ASP A 53 -6.06 -15.19 4.85
C ASP A 53 -6.09 -15.65 3.38
N ASP A 54 -6.81 -14.94 2.50
CA ASP A 54 -6.94 -15.24 1.07
C ASP A 54 -6.18 -14.22 0.20
N ALA A 55 -4.86 -14.37 0.15
CA ALA A 55 -3.98 -13.54 -0.68
C ALA A 55 -4.25 -13.70 -2.19
N GLY A 56 -4.76 -14.87 -2.61
CA GLY A 56 -5.12 -15.13 -4.01
C GLY A 56 -6.28 -14.25 -4.45
N CYS A 57 -7.35 -14.19 -3.66
CA CYS A 57 -8.46 -13.27 -3.87
C CYS A 57 -7.98 -11.82 -3.98
N ALA A 58 -7.11 -11.38 -3.06
CA ALA A 58 -6.58 -10.01 -3.08
C ALA A 58 -5.79 -9.71 -4.37
N ALA A 59 -4.88 -10.60 -4.78
CA ALA A 59 -4.12 -10.44 -6.02
C ALA A 59 -5.03 -10.42 -7.25
N ASP A 60 -6.05 -11.28 -7.31
CA ASP A 60 -7.04 -11.31 -8.40
C ASP A 60 -7.83 -10.00 -8.49
N LYS A 61 -8.24 -9.42 -7.35
CA LYS A 61 -8.89 -8.10 -7.31
C LYS A 61 -7.98 -7.00 -7.86
N ILE A 62 -6.71 -7.00 -7.47
CA ILE A 62 -5.72 -6.03 -7.93
C ILE A 62 -5.52 -6.16 -9.45
N HIS A 63 -5.31 -7.37 -9.96
CA HIS A 63 -5.15 -7.62 -11.39
C HIS A 63 -6.39 -7.25 -12.19
N LYS A 64 -7.58 -7.61 -11.71
CA LYS A 64 -8.85 -7.27 -12.36
C LYS A 64 -9.07 -5.76 -12.40
N ALA A 65 -8.84 -5.06 -11.29
CA ALA A 65 -8.94 -3.60 -11.24
C ALA A 65 -7.97 -2.95 -12.22
N SER A 66 -6.71 -3.42 -12.28
CA SER A 66 -5.71 -2.92 -13.22
C SER A 66 -6.12 -3.14 -14.68
N LYS A 67 -6.60 -4.34 -15.04
CA LYS A 67 -7.13 -4.65 -16.38
C LYS A 67 -8.34 -3.78 -16.74
N ASN A 68 -9.15 -3.42 -15.75
CA ASN A 68 -10.29 -2.52 -15.90
C ASN A 68 -9.91 -1.02 -15.91
N GLY A 69 -8.61 -0.70 -15.96
CA GLY A 69 -8.12 0.65 -16.15
C GLY A 69 -7.72 1.39 -14.86
N ALA A 70 -7.78 0.75 -13.69
CA ALA A 70 -7.29 1.36 -12.46
C ALA A 70 -5.79 1.71 -12.60
N LYS A 71 -5.46 2.97 -12.33
CA LYS A 71 -4.09 3.50 -12.50
C LYS A 71 -3.25 3.41 -11.23
N ARG A 72 -3.90 3.52 -10.07
CA ARG A 72 -3.26 3.37 -8.76
C ARG A 72 -4.22 2.63 -7.84
N ILE A 73 -3.75 1.55 -7.26
CA ILE A 73 -4.52 0.70 -6.36
C ILE A 73 -3.95 0.87 -4.96
N LEU A 74 -4.80 1.21 -3.99
CA LEU A 74 -4.43 1.23 -2.59
C LEU A 74 -4.82 -0.12 -1.96
N VAL A 75 -3.84 -0.80 -1.39
CA VAL A 75 -4.00 -2.06 -0.67
C VAL A 75 -3.71 -1.79 0.80
N CYS A 76 -4.64 -2.14 1.70
CA CYS A 76 -4.43 -2.06 3.14
C CYS A 76 -4.81 -3.38 3.81
N TRP A 77 -3.89 -3.94 4.59
CA TRP A 77 -4.02 -5.29 5.12
C TRP A 77 -3.20 -5.48 6.41
N GLU A 78 -3.45 -6.56 7.14
CA GLU A 78 -2.63 -7.00 8.27
C GLU A 78 -1.18 -7.26 7.81
N HIS A 79 -0.20 -6.72 8.54
CA HIS A 79 1.21 -6.72 8.13
C HIS A 79 1.75 -8.10 7.74
N LYS A 80 1.36 -9.17 8.45
CA LYS A 80 1.85 -10.55 8.19
C LYS A 80 1.35 -11.13 6.87
N ARG A 81 0.27 -10.56 6.33
CA ARG A 81 -0.42 -11.03 5.13
C ARG A 81 -0.11 -10.19 3.91
N LEU A 82 0.46 -9.00 4.10
CA LEU A 82 0.98 -8.20 3.00
C LEU A 82 2.07 -8.94 2.23
N SER A 83 2.91 -9.72 2.91
CA SER A 83 3.91 -10.60 2.31
C SER A 83 3.26 -11.61 1.36
N ASP A 84 2.24 -12.33 1.84
CA ASP A 84 1.50 -13.32 1.03
C ASP A 84 0.90 -12.68 -0.24
N ILE A 85 0.39 -11.44 -0.15
CA ILE A 85 -0.17 -10.70 -1.29
C ILE A 85 0.95 -10.26 -2.26
N ALA A 86 2.06 -9.75 -1.73
CA ALA A 86 3.20 -9.27 -2.52
C ALA A 86 3.83 -10.40 -3.34
N ASP A 87 3.98 -11.58 -2.74
CA ASP A 87 4.48 -12.79 -3.43
C ASP A 87 3.57 -13.13 -4.63
N LYS A 88 2.24 -13.07 -4.45
CA LYS A 88 1.27 -13.29 -5.55
C LYS A 88 1.36 -12.24 -6.65
N LEU A 89 1.87 -11.04 -6.34
CA LEU A 89 2.13 -9.98 -7.31
C LEU A 89 3.55 -10.06 -7.91
N GLY A 90 4.37 -11.05 -7.53
CA GLY A 90 5.72 -11.28 -8.05
C GLY A 90 6.83 -10.56 -7.29
N VAL A 91 6.56 -10.08 -6.07
CA VAL A 91 7.53 -9.44 -5.18
C VAL A 91 7.86 -10.39 -4.05
N ASP A 92 9.00 -11.05 -4.17
CA ASP A 92 9.47 -12.03 -3.19
C ASP A 92 10.12 -11.36 -1.97
N GLY A 93 9.99 -12.01 -0.81
CA GLY A 93 10.72 -11.69 0.41
C GLY A 93 10.25 -10.43 1.11
N LEU A 94 9.04 -9.93 0.80
CA LEU A 94 8.50 -8.75 1.46
C LEU A 94 8.31 -9.01 2.95
N GLU A 95 8.99 -8.25 3.79
CA GLU A 95 8.83 -8.24 5.23
C GLU A 95 8.42 -6.85 5.70
N TYR A 96 7.18 -6.73 6.18
CA TYR A 96 6.70 -5.49 6.75
C TYR A 96 7.26 -5.32 8.18
N PRO A 97 7.91 -4.20 8.51
CA PRO A 97 8.52 -4.00 9.83
C PRO A 97 7.45 -3.96 10.92
N SER A 98 7.55 -4.86 11.90
CA SER A 98 6.48 -5.11 12.88
C SER A 98 6.21 -3.96 13.85
N ASP A 99 7.19 -3.09 14.04
CA ASP A 99 7.15 -1.92 14.92
C ASP A 99 6.74 -0.63 14.19
N ARG A 100 6.41 -0.74 12.90
CA ARG A 100 6.01 0.37 12.04
C ARG A 100 4.56 0.21 11.59
N PHE A 101 3.93 1.32 11.25
CA PHE A 101 2.55 1.37 10.73
C PHE A 101 2.40 2.37 9.57
N ASP A 102 3.51 2.99 9.19
CA ASP A 102 3.68 4.16 8.35
C ASP A 102 4.50 3.82 7.08
N VAL A 103 4.97 2.59 6.91
CA VAL A 103 5.78 2.20 5.76
C VAL A 103 4.89 1.86 4.56
N ILE A 104 5.15 2.53 3.44
CA ILE A 104 4.48 2.34 2.17
C ILE A 104 5.43 1.61 1.20
N PHE A 105 4.96 0.50 0.64
CA PHE A 105 5.61 -0.21 -0.44
C PHE A 105 4.95 0.16 -1.77
N GLN A 106 5.70 0.76 -2.69
CA GLN A 106 5.22 1.11 -4.02
C GLN A 106 5.70 0.07 -5.03
N LEU A 107 4.75 -0.68 -5.58
CA LEU A 107 5.00 -1.73 -6.55
C LEU A 107 4.54 -1.31 -7.96
N TYR A 108 5.25 -1.76 -8.98
CA TYR A 108 4.85 -1.66 -10.38
C TYR A 108 5.40 -2.84 -11.16
N ASP A 109 4.53 -3.52 -11.91
CA ASP A 109 4.87 -4.67 -12.77
C ASP A 109 5.69 -5.74 -12.04
N GLY A 110 5.20 -6.16 -10.86
CA GLY A 110 5.87 -7.16 -10.01
C GLY A 110 7.23 -6.73 -9.46
N LYS A 111 7.54 -5.43 -9.47
CA LYS A 111 8.80 -4.89 -8.93
C LYS A 111 8.58 -3.76 -7.95
N VAL A 112 9.39 -3.72 -6.91
CA VAL A 112 9.45 -2.65 -5.92
C VAL A 112 10.13 -1.44 -6.56
N GLN A 113 9.41 -0.33 -6.62
CA GLN A 113 9.92 0.94 -7.12
C GLN A 113 10.48 1.79 -5.98
N ARG A 114 9.75 1.86 -4.86
CA ARG A 114 10.10 2.66 -3.68
C ARG A 114 9.53 2.03 -2.42
N ILE A 115 10.24 2.20 -1.31
CA ILE A 115 9.75 1.96 0.05
C ILE A 115 10.05 3.23 0.83
N PHE A 116 9.06 3.80 1.50
CA PHE A 116 9.21 5.08 2.19
C PHE A 116 8.21 5.20 3.36
N SER A 117 8.51 6.09 4.32
CA SER A 117 7.59 6.46 5.38
C SER A 117 6.44 7.31 4.82
N GLU A 118 5.25 7.25 5.41
CA GLU A 118 4.14 8.15 5.08
C GLU A 118 4.50 9.61 5.40
N GLU A 119 5.34 9.83 6.41
CA GLU A 119 5.76 11.15 6.90
C GLU A 119 4.56 12.00 7.32
N CYS A 120 3.68 11.39 8.12
CA CYS A 120 2.60 12.04 8.84
C CYS A 120 3.15 12.99 9.92
N PRO A 121 3.07 14.32 9.72
CA PRO A 121 3.63 15.28 10.65
C PRO A 121 3.12 15.05 12.08
N SER A 122 4.01 15.12 13.06
CA SER A 122 3.79 14.86 14.50
C SER A 122 3.53 13.41 14.92
N LEU A 123 3.39 12.47 13.99
CA LEU A 123 3.17 11.04 14.30
C LEU A 123 4.42 10.19 14.05
N ASP A 124 5.12 10.42 12.95
CA ASP A 124 6.29 9.64 12.54
C ASP A 124 7.51 10.52 12.18
N ASP A 125 7.62 11.71 12.78
CA ASP A 125 8.71 12.69 12.51
C ASP A 125 10.11 12.06 12.61
N ARG A 126 10.30 11.07 13.50
CA ARG A 126 11.56 10.33 13.65
C ARG A 126 11.98 9.52 12.41
N TYR A 127 11.07 9.33 11.47
CA TYR A 127 11.26 8.62 10.21
C TYR A 127 11.15 9.53 8.99
N SER A 128 11.10 10.86 9.18
CA SER A 128 11.12 11.79 8.05
C SER A 128 12.38 11.62 7.20
N GLY A 129 12.20 11.54 5.88
CA GLY A 129 13.26 11.23 4.93
C GLY A 129 13.71 9.77 4.91
N TRP A 130 13.14 8.89 5.73
CA TRP A 130 13.50 7.48 5.73
C TRP A 130 12.98 6.78 4.47
N VAL A 131 13.88 6.05 3.82
CA VAL A 131 13.59 5.21 2.66
C VAL A 131 14.15 3.82 2.86
N GLY A 132 13.40 2.81 2.39
CA GLY A 132 13.93 1.46 2.29
C GLY A 132 14.89 1.34 1.10
N THR A 133 15.98 0.63 1.30
CA THR A 133 17.01 0.35 0.29
C THR A 133 17.12 -1.16 0.08
N LYS A 134 17.94 -1.57 -0.89
CA LYS A 134 18.27 -3.00 -1.10
C LYS A 134 18.92 -3.68 0.11
N ASP A 135 19.50 -2.89 1.01
CA ASP A 135 20.19 -3.40 2.20
C ASP A 135 19.32 -3.31 3.46
N SER A 136 18.10 -2.77 3.36
CA SER A 136 17.15 -2.72 4.48
C SER A 136 16.54 -4.09 4.82
N GLY A 137 16.72 -5.11 3.98
CA GLY A 137 16.18 -6.46 4.23
C GLY A 137 14.65 -6.57 4.16
N LEU A 138 13.97 -5.56 3.60
CA LEU A 138 12.49 -5.49 3.57
C LEU A 138 11.86 -6.25 2.41
N VAL A 139 12.64 -6.60 1.39
CA VAL A 139 12.25 -7.32 0.16
C VAL A 139 13.51 -7.96 -0.42
N ASP A 140 13.35 -9.04 -1.19
CA ASP A 140 14.49 -9.64 -1.88
C ASP A 140 15.13 -8.66 -2.88
N LYS A 141 16.47 -8.71 -2.98
CA LYS A 141 17.23 -7.80 -3.85
C LYS A 141 16.83 -7.91 -5.33
N SER A 142 16.36 -9.09 -5.76
CA SER A 142 15.83 -9.39 -7.10
C SER A 142 14.45 -8.78 -7.36
N SER A 143 13.68 -8.48 -6.31
CA SER A 143 12.34 -7.91 -6.37
C SER A 143 12.33 -6.40 -6.62
N TRP A 144 13.48 -5.74 -6.49
CA TRP A 144 13.63 -4.32 -6.83
C TRP A 144 13.65 -4.09 -8.34
N ALA A 145 13.02 -2.99 -8.77
CA ALA A 145 13.15 -2.50 -10.13
C ALA A 145 14.59 -2.07 -10.45
N LYS A 146 14.96 -2.11 -11.73
CA LYS A 146 16.29 -1.66 -12.17
C LYS A 146 16.49 -0.18 -11.79
N GLY A 147 17.54 0.10 -11.03
CA GLY A 147 17.88 1.45 -10.58
C GLY A 147 17.14 1.93 -9.33
N ALA A 148 16.18 1.16 -8.81
CA ALA A 148 15.49 1.43 -7.55
C ALA A 148 16.27 0.93 -6.33
N GLY A 149 15.93 1.44 -5.15
CA GLY A 149 16.46 0.98 -3.86
C GLY A 149 17.96 1.26 -3.66
N LYS A 150 18.52 2.26 -4.35
CA LYS A 150 19.91 2.70 -4.13
C LYS A 150 20.02 3.24 -2.70
N GLY A 151 21.07 2.82 -1.99
CA GLY A 151 21.47 3.44 -0.73
C GLY A 151 21.84 4.91 -0.95
N ALA A 152 21.66 5.73 0.09
CA ALA A 152 22.24 7.06 0.15
C ALA A 152 23.76 6.98 0.20
#